data_AF-A0A7S2Z3C3-F1
#
_entry.id   AF-A0A7S2Z3C3-F1
#
_cell.length_a   1.000
_cell.length_b   1.000
_cell.length_c   1.000
_cell.angle_alpha   90.00
_cell.angle_beta   90.00
_cell.angle_gamma   90.00
#
_symmetry.space_group_name_H-M   'P 1'
#
loop_
_entity.id
_entity.type
_entity.pdbx_description
1 polymer ?
#
loop_
_entity_poly.entity_id
_entity_poly.type
_entity_poly.pdbx_seq_one_letter_code
_entity_poly.pdbx_strand_id
1 'polypeptide(L)'
;MVAALLDRFRGDKGLQLLQSRGSLVIRRLCSLLGPEKVFTTVSHLLVREQDLPFASTMVQALNLILLTAPELKQPRNALKNVVAHTHGHLHHHHHDSAHSSSSSSATPLASPMASGSHGKTPTAVEMFEALYRSFSHSCCATLSLCLHAGAYAHACEVIDCLGTDLDISDHILLELDRLVRLIESPMFTAVRLKLLDPAKHPALCKCLYGILTLLPQSKAWDTLNRRLESVPSDKLVMLSDLITGESSLDHASAKERKKEKSGTGFKHLGKSKSRTQDHAGDNGAEGHIHFDRLLHVFYHCQSKHGKLHN
;
A
#
# COMPACT_ATOMS: atom_id res chain seq x y z
N MET A 1 10.11 -3.04 26.67
CA MET A 1 9.77 -4.47 26.49
C MET A 1 9.83 -4.90 25.02
N VAL A 2 9.06 -4.30 24.10
CA VAL A 2 9.06 -4.67 22.67
C VAL A 2 10.44 -4.52 22.01
N ALA A 3 11.16 -3.43 22.27
CA ALA A 3 12.53 -3.24 21.75
C ALA A 3 13.50 -4.33 22.22
N ALA A 4 13.52 -4.63 23.52
CA ALA A 4 14.34 -5.70 24.07
C ALA A 4 13.99 -7.09 23.49
N LEU A 5 12.74 -7.32 23.05
CA LEU A 5 12.37 -8.54 22.35
C LEU A 5 12.96 -8.58 20.93
N LEU A 6 12.89 -7.48 20.17
CA LEU A 6 13.50 -7.39 18.85
C LEU A 6 15.01 -7.67 18.93
N ASP A 7 15.68 -7.14 19.94
CA ASP A 7 17.11 -7.43 20.18
C ASP A 7 17.38 -8.94 20.40
N ARG A 8 16.41 -9.70 20.94
CA ARG A 8 16.53 -11.16 21.12
C ARG A 8 16.34 -11.95 19.82
N PHE A 9 15.70 -11.37 18.82
CA PHE A 9 15.56 -12.00 17.50
C PHE A 9 16.72 -11.69 16.55
N ARG A 10 17.65 -10.79 16.93
CA ARG A 10 18.85 -10.52 16.14
C ARG A 10 19.88 -11.65 16.21
N GLY A 11 20.71 -11.73 15.16
CA GLY A 11 21.75 -12.75 14.99
C GLY A 11 21.20 -14.15 14.65
N ASP A 12 22.07 -15.08 14.28
CA ASP A 12 21.66 -16.39 13.71
C ASP A 12 20.72 -17.19 14.62
N LYS A 13 21.05 -17.25 15.92
CA LYS A 13 20.22 -17.94 16.92
C LYS A 13 18.86 -17.24 17.12
N GLY A 14 18.85 -15.91 17.07
CA GLY A 14 17.63 -15.11 17.16
C GLY A 14 16.74 -15.29 15.94
N LEU A 15 17.34 -15.39 14.75
CA LEU A 15 16.62 -15.64 13.50
C LEU A 15 15.97 -17.04 13.50
N GLN A 16 16.68 -18.06 13.98
CA GLN A 16 16.11 -19.40 14.18
C GLN A 16 14.95 -19.38 15.19
N LEU A 17 15.08 -18.59 16.26
CA LEU A 17 13.99 -18.40 17.23
C LEU A 17 12.78 -17.72 16.58
N LEU A 18 12.99 -16.70 15.76
CA LEU A 18 11.95 -16.02 15.01
C LEU A 18 11.22 -16.98 14.07
N GLN A 19 11.97 -17.79 13.31
CA GLN A 19 11.43 -18.77 12.37
C GLN A 19 10.65 -19.89 13.06
N SER A 20 11.14 -20.41 14.19
CA SER A 20 10.54 -21.56 14.89
C SER A 20 9.43 -21.18 15.86
N ARG A 21 9.59 -20.07 16.60
CA ARG A 21 8.70 -19.69 17.72
C ARG A 21 8.23 -18.24 17.68
N GLY A 22 8.73 -17.43 16.75
CA GLY A 22 8.41 -16.00 16.67
C GLY A 22 6.92 -15.71 16.56
N SER A 23 6.19 -16.50 15.77
CA SER A 23 4.73 -16.38 15.65
C SER A 23 4.03 -16.50 17.01
N LEU A 24 4.40 -17.48 17.84
CA LEU A 24 3.81 -17.66 19.16
C LEU A 24 4.11 -16.48 20.09
N VAL A 25 5.36 -15.99 20.07
CA VAL A 25 5.79 -14.87 20.92
C VAL A 25 5.03 -13.59 20.55
N ILE A 26 4.98 -13.25 19.27
CA ILE A 26 4.30 -12.03 18.79
C ILE A 26 2.79 -12.13 19.04
N ARG A 27 2.16 -13.28 18.79
CA ARG A 27 0.73 -13.49 19.07
C ARG A 27 0.41 -13.37 20.56
N ARG A 28 1.29 -13.90 21.42
CA ARG A 28 1.15 -13.75 22.88
C ARG A 28 1.25 -12.29 23.30
N LEU A 29 2.19 -11.52 22.73
CA LEU A 29 2.27 -10.08 22.99
C LEU A 29 1.01 -9.34 22.52
N CYS A 30 0.48 -9.67 21.35
CA CYS A 30 -0.76 -9.07 20.85
C CYS A 30 -1.93 -9.33 21.80
N SER A 31 -2.02 -10.54 22.37
CA SER A 31 -3.04 -10.89 23.35
C SER A 31 -2.92 -10.11 24.66
N LEU A 32 -1.71 -9.70 25.05
CA LEU A 32 -1.45 -9.02 26.32
C LEU A 32 -1.52 -7.49 26.20
N LEU A 33 -1.05 -6.92 25.09
CA LEU A 33 -0.85 -5.48 24.92
C LEU A 33 -1.76 -4.85 23.86
N GLY A 34 -2.48 -5.66 23.10
CA GLY A 34 -3.27 -5.24 21.95
C GLY A 34 -2.46 -5.28 20.65
N PRO A 35 -3.00 -5.87 19.57
CA PRO A 35 -2.28 -6.02 18.31
C PRO A 35 -1.91 -4.68 17.64
N GLU A 36 -2.77 -3.66 17.72
CA GLU A 36 -2.53 -2.34 17.12
C GLU A 36 -1.29 -1.70 17.74
N LYS A 37 -1.19 -1.72 19.08
CA LYS A 37 -0.04 -1.20 19.82
C LYS A 37 1.23 -1.99 19.51
N VAL A 38 1.15 -3.32 19.49
CA VAL A 38 2.32 -4.17 19.23
C VAL A 38 2.85 -3.95 17.82
N PHE A 39 2.02 -4.06 16.79
CA PHE A 39 2.47 -3.91 15.41
C PHE A 39 2.95 -2.49 15.13
N THR A 40 2.25 -1.45 15.59
CA THR A 40 2.69 -0.05 15.41
C THR A 40 4.04 0.20 16.09
N THR A 41 4.23 -0.30 17.32
CA THR A 41 5.51 -0.15 18.04
C THR A 41 6.63 -0.90 17.34
N VAL A 42 6.41 -2.15 16.93
CA VAL A 42 7.41 -2.95 16.21
C VAL A 42 7.77 -2.29 14.88
N SER A 43 6.77 -1.78 14.14
CA SER A 43 6.98 -1.07 12.89
C SER A 43 7.86 0.17 13.06
N HIS A 44 7.61 1.01 14.07
CA HIS A 44 8.46 2.17 14.34
C HIS A 44 9.91 1.81 14.67
N LEU A 45 10.14 0.65 15.31
CA LEU A 45 11.48 0.15 15.59
C LEU A 45 12.16 -0.36 14.32
N LEU A 46 11.43 -1.11 13.48
CA LEU A 46 11.95 -1.66 12.23
C LEU A 46 12.33 -0.60 11.19
N VAL A 47 11.62 0.54 11.15
CA VAL A 47 11.99 1.67 10.26
C VAL A 47 13.41 2.19 10.53
N ARG A 48 13.91 2.02 11.76
CA ARG A 48 15.26 2.46 12.18
C ARG A 48 16.28 1.32 12.18
N GLU A 49 15.88 0.14 11.74
CA GLU A 49 16.74 -1.04 11.74
C GLU A 49 17.83 -0.91 10.67
N GLN A 50 19.06 -1.22 11.06
CA GLN A 50 20.23 -1.13 10.17
C GLN A 50 20.58 -2.49 9.57
N ASP A 51 20.26 -3.58 10.28
CA ASP A 51 20.37 -4.94 9.77
C ASP A 51 19.19 -5.20 8.81
N LEU A 52 19.43 -4.90 7.53
CA LEU A 52 18.43 -5.01 6.48
C LEU A 52 17.94 -6.46 6.26
N PRO A 53 18.80 -7.50 6.20
CA PRO A 53 18.34 -8.90 6.15
C PRO A 53 17.44 -9.29 7.32
N PHE A 54 17.78 -8.88 8.54
CA PHE A 54 16.95 -9.10 9.71
C PHE A 54 15.60 -8.36 9.59
N ALA A 55 15.62 -7.08 9.21
CA ALA A 55 14.43 -6.26 9.05
C ALA A 55 13.46 -6.89 8.04
N SER A 56 13.96 -7.32 6.88
CA SER A 56 13.16 -8.01 5.85
C SER A 56 12.55 -9.30 6.38
N THR A 57 13.33 -10.13 7.08
CA THR A 57 12.82 -11.39 7.66
C THR A 57 11.74 -11.13 8.72
N MET A 58 11.95 -10.14 9.58
CA MET A 58 10.98 -9.76 10.61
C MET A 58 9.68 -9.24 9.98
N VAL A 59 9.78 -8.40 8.94
CA VAL A 59 8.64 -7.90 8.18
C VAL A 59 7.86 -9.04 7.51
N GLN A 60 8.54 -10.01 6.90
CA GLN A 60 7.90 -11.17 6.29
C GLN A 60 7.15 -12.01 7.35
N ALA A 61 7.74 -12.20 8.54
CA ALA A 61 7.08 -12.86 9.65
C ALA A 61 5.84 -12.08 10.13
N LEU A 62 5.96 -10.75 10.28
CA LEU A 62 4.84 -9.89 10.68
C LEU A 62 3.70 -9.91 9.65
N ASN A 63 4.00 -9.87 8.35
CA ASN A 63 2.99 -9.98 7.30
C ASN A 63 2.22 -11.29 7.40
N LEU A 64 2.92 -12.42 7.59
CA LEU A 64 2.28 -13.72 7.76
C LEU A 64 1.41 -13.78 9.03
N ILE A 65 1.90 -13.24 10.15
CA ILE A 65 1.15 -13.18 11.41
C ILE A 65 -0.08 -12.28 11.26
N LEU A 66 0.07 -11.09 10.68
CA LEU A 66 -1.03 -10.16 10.41
C LEU A 66 -2.14 -10.83 9.61
N LEU A 67 -1.77 -11.63 8.61
CA LEU A 67 -2.72 -12.32 7.73
C LEU A 67 -3.32 -13.59 8.33
N THR A 68 -2.67 -14.28 9.26
CA THR A 68 -3.14 -15.61 9.72
C THR A 68 -3.59 -15.66 11.17
N ALA A 69 -3.03 -14.82 12.04
CA ALA A 69 -3.29 -14.89 13.47
C ALA A 69 -4.74 -14.51 13.82
N PRO A 70 -5.46 -15.29 14.66
CA PRO A 70 -6.83 -14.98 15.04
C PRO A 70 -6.93 -13.69 15.88
N GLU A 71 -5.90 -13.37 16.66
CA GLU A 71 -5.83 -12.15 17.48
C GLU A 71 -5.88 -10.88 16.62
N LEU A 72 -5.50 -11.00 15.34
CA LEU A 72 -5.41 -9.90 14.38
C LEU A 72 -6.68 -9.74 13.55
N LYS A 73 -7.74 -10.53 13.80
CA LYS A 73 -8.98 -10.50 12.98
C LYS A 73 -9.61 -9.11 12.92
N GLN A 74 -9.75 -8.42 14.06
CA GLN A 74 -10.32 -7.07 14.12
C GLN A 74 -9.43 -6.03 13.43
N PRO A 75 -8.13 -5.89 13.77
CA PRO A 75 -7.21 -5.02 13.04
C PRO A 75 -7.19 -5.29 11.53
N ARG A 76 -7.18 -6.57 11.13
CA ARG A 76 -7.18 -6.98 9.73
C ARG A 76 -8.42 -6.50 8.99
N ASN A 77 -9.58 -6.52 9.63
CA ASN A 77 -10.81 -6.00 9.05
C ASN A 77 -10.81 -4.47 8.99
N ALA A 78 -10.26 -3.80 10.01
CA ALA A 78 -10.11 -2.35 10.00
C ALA A 78 -9.19 -1.87 8.86
N LEU A 79 -8.11 -2.61 8.56
CA LEU A 79 -7.21 -2.30 7.46
C LEU A 79 -7.85 -2.48 6.07
N LYS A 80 -8.77 -3.44 5.87
CA LYS A 80 -9.38 -3.74 4.55
C LYS A 80 -10.09 -2.57 3.89
N ASN A 81 -10.60 -1.63 4.69
CA ASN A 81 -11.39 -0.50 4.23
C ASN A 81 -10.72 0.83 4.49
N VAL A 82 -9.44 0.84 4.90
CA VAL A 82 -8.75 2.06 5.32
C VAL A 82 -8.73 3.13 4.22
N VAL A 83 -8.65 2.70 2.96
CA VAL A 83 -8.65 3.59 1.79
C VAL A 83 -10.04 4.14 1.45
N ALA A 84 -11.10 3.37 1.71
CA ALA A 84 -12.48 3.79 1.44
C ALA A 84 -12.94 4.91 2.40
N HIS A 85 -12.48 4.87 3.66
CA HIS A 85 -12.74 5.94 4.62
C HIS A 85 -11.98 7.23 4.32
N THR A 86 -10.92 7.16 3.52
CA THR A 86 -10.08 8.30 3.15
C THR A 86 -10.68 9.09 1.98
N HIS A 87 -11.44 8.47 1.08
CA HIS A 87 -12.04 9.15 -0.08
C HIS A 87 -13.50 9.56 0.12
N GLY A 88 -14.10 9.22 1.27
CA GLY A 88 -15.52 9.43 1.56
C GLY A 88 -15.91 10.85 1.97
N HIS A 89 -14.96 11.80 2.10
CA HIS A 89 -15.25 13.14 2.61
C HIS A 89 -15.36 14.24 1.55
N LEU A 90 -15.58 13.89 0.26
CA LEU A 90 -15.74 14.88 -0.82
C LEU A 90 -17.10 14.89 -1.54
N HIS A 91 -18.10 14.09 -1.11
CA HIS A 91 -19.41 14.07 -1.78
C HIS A 91 -20.60 14.11 -0.81
N HIS A 92 -20.65 15.10 0.08
CA HIS A 92 -21.92 15.64 0.55
C HIS A 92 -21.81 17.08 1.04
N HIS A 93 -21.87 18.04 0.12
CA HIS A 93 -22.40 19.36 0.41
C HIS A 93 -23.09 19.90 -0.83
N HIS A 94 -24.36 19.51 -1.00
CA HIS A 94 -25.32 20.34 -1.72
C HIS A 94 -26.32 20.86 -0.69
N HIS A 95 -26.25 22.18 -0.54
CA HIS A 95 -27.32 23.12 -0.25
C HIS A 95 -28.69 22.50 0.06
N ASP A 96 -29.19 22.75 1.27
CA ASP A 96 -30.49 23.41 1.42
C ASP A 96 -30.54 24.16 2.76
N SER A 97 -31.05 25.38 2.69
CA SER A 97 -31.15 26.35 3.79
C SER A 97 -32.60 26.50 4.23
N ALA A 98 -32.75 26.77 5.53
CA ALA A 98 -33.87 27.36 6.26
C ALA A 98 -35.05 26.45 6.63
N HIS A 99 -35.25 26.22 7.94
CA HIS A 99 -36.17 27.02 8.78
C HIS A 99 -36.10 26.62 10.28
N SER A 100 -36.00 27.65 11.14
CA SER A 100 -36.50 27.81 12.54
C SER A 100 -36.77 26.57 13.43
N SER A 101 -36.30 26.47 14.68
CA SER A 101 -36.73 27.31 15.81
C SER A 101 -36.14 26.84 17.16
N SER A 102 -35.87 27.82 18.04
CA SER A 102 -36.03 27.86 19.51
C SER A 102 -35.38 26.83 20.47
N SER A 103 -34.41 27.36 21.25
CA SER A 103 -34.28 27.36 22.72
C SER A 103 -34.27 26.05 23.52
N SER A 104 -33.18 25.80 24.24
CA SER A 104 -33.19 25.82 25.73
C SER A 104 -31.79 25.67 26.32
N SER A 105 -31.54 26.51 27.33
CA SER A 105 -30.38 26.67 28.17
C SER A 105 -30.23 25.57 29.23
N ALA A 106 -29.01 25.08 29.47
CA ALA A 106 -28.50 24.77 30.81
C ALA A 106 -27.01 24.40 30.78
N THR A 107 -26.16 25.28 31.29
CA THR A 107 -24.93 24.92 32.03
C THR A 107 -25.35 24.57 33.47
N PRO A 108 -24.60 23.76 34.26
CA PRO A 108 -23.28 24.20 34.74
C PRO A 108 -22.25 23.12 35.13
N LEU A 109 -21.07 23.67 35.44
CA LEU A 109 -20.14 23.25 36.50
C LEU A 109 -18.97 22.33 36.10
N ALA A 110 -17.84 22.98 35.88
CA ALA A 110 -16.51 22.41 35.89
C ALA A 110 -16.05 22.05 37.31
N SER A 111 -15.26 20.98 37.43
CA SER A 111 -14.12 20.87 38.35
C SER A 111 -13.24 19.66 37.98
N PRO A 112 -11.95 19.66 38.39
CA PRO A 112 -10.86 19.35 37.46
C PRO A 112 -10.01 18.14 37.86
N MET A 113 -9.03 17.83 37.00
CA MET A 113 -7.81 17.05 37.26
C MET A 113 -7.94 15.52 37.43
N ALA A 114 -7.63 14.82 36.32
CA ALA A 114 -6.75 13.66 36.36
C ALA A 114 -5.96 13.61 35.03
N SER A 115 -4.80 14.27 35.03
CA SER A 115 -3.77 14.08 34.01
C SER A 115 -3.24 12.66 34.11
N GLY A 116 -3.77 11.75 33.29
CA GLY A 116 -3.20 10.45 33.02
C GLY A 116 -3.07 10.29 31.52
N SER A 117 -1.85 10.33 30.99
CA SER A 117 -1.56 9.97 29.60
C SER A 117 -1.79 8.47 29.40
N HIS A 118 -3.05 8.03 29.34
CA HIS A 118 -3.41 6.67 28.97
C HIS A 118 -3.30 6.52 27.45
N GLY A 119 -2.31 5.73 27.03
CA GLY A 119 -1.92 5.57 25.62
C GLY A 119 -3.09 5.20 24.72
N LYS A 120 -3.51 6.18 23.89
CA LYS A 120 -4.46 6.04 22.78
C LYS A 120 -4.06 4.84 21.92
N THR A 121 -5.01 3.94 21.66
CA THR A 121 -4.81 2.84 20.71
C THR A 121 -4.64 3.44 19.31
N PRO A 122 -3.61 3.01 18.54
CA PRO A 122 -3.42 3.50 17.18
C PRO A 122 -4.68 3.27 16.33
N THR A 123 -5.04 4.26 15.52
CA THR A 123 -6.10 4.15 14.53
C THR A 123 -5.70 3.21 13.39
N ALA A 124 -6.66 2.77 12.57
CA ALA A 124 -6.37 1.92 11.42
C ALA A 124 -5.45 2.60 10.38
N VAL A 125 -5.60 3.92 10.22
CA VAL A 125 -4.75 4.75 9.34
C VAL A 125 -3.32 4.81 9.88
N GLU A 126 -3.15 5.14 11.17
CA GLU A 126 -1.83 5.18 11.82
C GLU A 126 -1.14 3.80 11.77
N MET A 127 -1.90 2.73 12.02
CA MET A 127 -1.39 1.36 11.92
C MET A 127 -0.99 1.03 10.48
N PHE A 128 -1.80 1.39 9.47
CA PHE A 128 -1.47 1.18 8.06
C PHE A 128 -0.18 1.90 7.68
N GLU A 129 -0.03 3.18 8.03
CA GLU A 129 1.18 3.95 7.71
C GLU A 129 2.42 3.40 8.42
N ALA A 130 2.30 3.05 9.70
CA ALA A 130 3.40 2.44 10.44
C ALA A 130 3.82 1.11 9.81
N LEU A 131 2.85 0.24 9.53
CA LEU A 131 3.08 -1.03 8.84
C LEU A 131 3.76 -0.79 7.51
N TYR A 132 3.22 0.06 6.64
CA TYR A 132 3.76 0.33 5.32
C TYR A 132 5.23 0.75 5.37
N ARG A 133 5.56 1.73 6.22
CA ARG A 133 6.94 2.23 6.34
C ARG A 133 7.91 1.14 6.74
N SER A 134 7.53 0.27 7.68
CA SER A 134 8.35 -0.88 8.05
C SER A 134 8.33 -1.98 6.99
N PHE A 135 7.19 -2.24 6.37
CA PHE A 135 7.00 -3.30 5.39
C PHE A 135 7.75 -3.01 4.10
N SER A 136 8.14 -1.76 3.87
CA SER A 136 9.03 -1.34 2.79
C SER A 136 10.38 -2.07 2.75
N HIS A 137 10.76 -2.81 3.81
CA HIS A 137 11.90 -3.74 3.77
C HIS A 137 11.62 -5.04 2.99
N SER A 138 10.39 -5.24 2.49
CA SER A 138 9.97 -6.38 1.65
C SER A 138 8.88 -5.93 0.67
N CYS A 139 9.12 -6.09 -0.63
CA CYS A 139 8.10 -5.75 -1.64
C CYS A 139 6.88 -6.66 -1.54
N CYS A 140 7.10 -7.94 -1.22
CA CYS A 140 6.02 -8.90 -0.96
C CYS A 140 5.10 -8.41 0.17
N ALA A 141 5.67 -7.98 1.30
CA ALA A 141 4.89 -7.51 2.44
C ALA A 141 4.16 -6.19 2.13
N THR A 142 4.81 -5.25 1.45
CA THR A 142 4.21 -3.97 1.06
C THR A 142 3.04 -4.17 0.10
N LEU A 143 3.24 -4.92 -0.97
CA LEU A 143 2.18 -5.23 -1.94
C LEU A 143 1.05 -6.03 -1.31
N SER A 144 1.37 -7.03 -0.47
CA SER A 144 0.39 -7.78 0.33
C SER A 144 -0.48 -6.85 1.17
N LEU A 145 0.13 -5.90 1.88
CA LEU A 145 -0.58 -4.91 2.70
C LEU A 145 -1.49 -4.02 1.85
N CYS A 146 -1.01 -3.50 0.73
CA CYS A 146 -1.81 -2.67 -0.19
C CYS A 146 -3.00 -3.44 -0.78
N LEU A 147 -2.76 -4.66 -1.27
CA LEU A 147 -3.81 -5.53 -1.82
C LEU A 147 -4.86 -5.90 -0.77
N HIS A 148 -4.42 -6.19 0.45
CA HIS A 148 -5.30 -6.48 1.58
C HIS A 148 -6.13 -5.26 2.01
N ALA A 149 -5.53 -4.08 2.01
CA ALA A 149 -6.17 -2.81 2.36
C ALA A 149 -7.06 -2.21 1.25
N GLY A 150 -7.05 -2.80 0.05
CA GLY A 150 -7.77 -2.28 -1.11
C GLY A 150 -7.13 -1.08 -1.79
N ALA A 151 -5.87 -0.77 -1.47
CA ALA A 151 -5.08 0.31 -2.06
C ALA A 151 -4.54 -0.08 -3.46
N TYR A 152 -5.41 -0.51 -4.36
CA TYR A 152 -4.98 -1.12 -5.64
C TYR A 152 -4.27 -0.16 -6.58
N ALA A 153 -4.72 1.10 -6.64
CA ALA A 153 -4.06 2.13 -7.47
C ALA A 153 -2.62 2.36 -7.00
N HIS A 154 -2.42 2.54 -5.70
CA HIS A 154 -1.10 2.68 -5.11
C HIS A 154 -0.25 1.39 -5.24
N ALA A 155 -0.87 0.21 -5.19
CA ALA A 155 -0.15 -1.03 -5.47
C ALA A 155 0.40 -1.06 -6.90
N CYS A 156 -0.29 -0.48 -7.90
CA CYS A 156 0.26 -0.30 -9.24
C CYS A 156 1.48 0.63 -9.23
N GLU A 157 1.42 1.76 -8.51
CA GLU A 157 2.58 2.68 -8.40
C GLU A 157 3.80 1.99 -7.80
N VAL A 158 3.61 1.12 -6.81
CA VAL A 158 4.69 0.31 -6.22
C VAL A 158 5.27 -0.67 -7.25
N ILE A 159 4.44 -1.31 -8.08
CA ILE A 159 4.89 -2.17 -9.18
C ILE A 159 5.64 -1.37 -10.25
N ASP A 160 5.12 -0.21 -10.65
CA ASP A 160 5.73 0.67 -11.63
C ASP A 160 7.12 1.11 -11.12
N CYS A 161 7.23 1.49 -9.85
CA CYS A 161 8.51 1.83 -9.20
C CYS A 161 9.49 0.64 -9.19
N LEU A 162 9.03 -0.58 -8.90
CA LEU A 162 9.87 -1.79 -8.96
C LEU A 162 10.40 -2.09 -10.36
N GLY A 163 9.60 -1.84 -11.40
CA GLY A 163 9.97 -2.14 -12.78
C GLY A 163 10.77 -1.06 -13.49
N THR A 164 10.68 0.19 -13.05
CA THR A 164 11.26 1.35 -13.75
C THR A 164 12.39 2.04 -12.98
N ASP A 165 12.27 2.19 -11.67
CA ASP A 165 13.20 2.96 -10.84
C ASP A 165 14.20 2.10 -10.06
N LEU A 166 13.94 0.80 -9.94
CA LEU A 166 14.75 -0.16 -9.19
C LEU A 166 15.30 -1.26 -10.10
N ASP A 167 16.52 -1.72 -9.82
CA ASP A 167 17.09 -2.87 -10.51
C ASP A 167 16.38 -4.15 -10.05
N ILE A 168 15.79 -4.89 -10.99
CA ILE A 168 15.11 -6.16 -10.70
C ILE A 168 16.16 -7.22 -10.35
N SER A 169 16.32 -7.48 -9.05
CA SER A 169 17.20 -8.53 -8.52
C SER A 169 16.46 -9.86 -8.32
N ASP A 170 17.21 -10.96 -8.24
CA ASP A 170 16.67 -12.30 -7.91
C ASP A 170 15.88 -12.30 -6.59
N HIS A 171 16.30 -11.48 -5.63
CA HIS A 171 15.60 -11.32 -4.37
C HIS A 171 14.18 -10.79 -4.57
N ILE A 172 13.99 -9.75 -5.39
CA ILE A 172 12.68 -9.20 -5.72
C ILE A 172 11.82 -10.26 -6.43
N LEU A 173 12.38 -11.01 -7.37
CA LEU A 173 11.67 -12.08 -8.06
C LEU A 173 11.18 -13.18 -7.11
N LEU A 174 12.02 -13.58 -6.15
CA LEU A 174 11.64 -14.52 -5.09
C LEU A 174 10.52 -13.97 -4.19
N GLU A 175 10.55 -12.68 -3.89
CA GLU A 175 9.50 -12.01 -3.12
C GLU A 175 8.17 -11.92 -3.91
N LEU A 176 8.22 -11.68 -5.22
CA LEU A 176 7.04 -11.71 -6.08
C LEU A 176 6.46 -13.12 -6.22
N ASP A 177 7.29 -14.16 -6.33
CA ASP A 177 6.82 -15.57 -6.29
C ASP A 177 6.07 -15.88 -4.98
N ARG A 178 6.61 -15.42 -3.84
CA ARG A 178 5.95 -15.55 -2.53
C ARG A 178 4.62 -14.80 -2.50
N LEU A 179 4.55 -13.61 -3.09
CA LEU A 179 3.32 -12.83 -3.17
C LEU A 179 2.25 -13.56 -3.99
N VAL A 180 2.59 -14.16 -5.13
CA VAL A 180 1.63 -14.94 -5.93
C VAL A 180 1.07 -16.11 -5.12
N ARG A 181 1.93 -16.87 -4.43
CA ARG A 181 1.47 -17.94 -3.52
C ARG A 181 0.55 -17.42 -2.43
N LEU A 182 0.79 -16.20 -1.94
CA LEU A 182 -0.05 -15.56 -0.94
C LEU A 182 -1.40 -15.13 -1.51
N ILE A 183 -1.46 -14.62 -2.74
CA ILE A 183 -2.70 -14.24 -3.45
C ILE A 183 -3.61 -15.46 -3.64
N GLU A 184 -3.02 -16.61 -3.97
CA GLU A 184 -3.78 -17.87 -4.10
C GLU A 184 -4.19 -18.48 -2.75
N SER A 185 -3.61 -18.01 -1.64
CA SER A 185 -3.98 -18.49 -0.31
C SER A 185 -5.43 -18.09 0.06
N PRO A 186 -6.05 -18.79 1.03
CA PRO A 186 -7.36 -18.42 1.56
C PRO A 186 -7.43 -16.98 2.10
N MET A 187 -6.30 -16.40 2.50
CA MET A 187 -6.27 -15.05 3.07
C MET A 187 -6.65 -13.96 2.08
N PHE A 188 -6.39 -14.21 0.80
CA PHE A 188 -6.69 -13.30 -0.31
C PHE A 188 -7.96 -13.69 -1.08
N THR A 189 -8.80 -14.58 -0.53
CA THR A 189 -10.09 -14.96 -1.15
C THR A 189 -10.94 -13.74 -1.50
N ALA A 190 -10.99 -12.73 -0.61
CA ALA A 190 -11.75 -11.51 -0.87
C ALA A 190 -11.20 -10.69 -2.06
N VAL A 191 -9.87 -10.65 -2.23
CA VAL A 191 -9.23 -9.99 -3.38
C VAL A 191 -9.51 -10.78 -4.66
N ARG A 192 -9.41 -12.12 -4.62
CA ARG A 192 -9.73 -12.97 -5.77
C ARG A 192 -11.19 -12.87 -6.20
N LEU A 193 -12.13 -12.76 -5.26
CA LEU A 193 -13.55 -12.55 -5.58
C LEU A 193 -13.81 -11.21 -6.30
N LYS A 194 -13.02 -10.17 -6.01
CA LYS A 194 -13.11 -8.89 -6.73
C LYS A 194 -12.72 -9.00 -8.21
N LEU A 195 -11.99 -10.04 -8.61
CA LEU A 195 -11.66 -10.30 -10.02
C LEU A 195 -12.88 -10.71 -10.87
N LEU A 196 -14.00 -11.08 -10.24
CA LEU A 196 -15.25 -11.37 -10.96
C LEU A 196 -15.84 -10.13 -11.66
N ASP A 197 -15.45 -8.93 -11.23
CA ASP A 197 -15.92 -7.67 -11.80
C ASP A 197 -14.78 -6.69 -12.08
N PRO A 198 -13.98 -6.95 -13.13
CA PRO A 198 -12.79 -6.15 -13.44
C PRO A 198 -13.11 -4.68 -13.72
N ALA A 199 -14.31 -4.37 -14.23
CA ALA A 199 -14.77 -3.00 -14.44
C ALA A 199 -14.86 -2.19 -13.13
N LYS A 200 -15.20 -2.82 -11.99
CA LYS A 200 -15.24 -2.16 -10.68
C LYS A 200 -13.86 -2.05 -10.02
N HIS A 201 -12.93 -2.91 -10.43
CA HIS A 201 -11.61 -3.01 -9.83
C HIS A 201 -10.48 -3.02 -10.88
N PRO A 202 -10.43 -2.01 -11.77
CA PRO A 202 -9.47 -1.98 -12.89
C PRO A 202 -8.02 -1.95 -12.40
N ALA A 203 -7.75 -1.20 -11.33
CA ALA A 203 -6.44 -1.11 -10.72
C ALA A 203 -5.96 -2.47 -10.13
N LEU A 204 -6.87 -3.32 -9.63
CA LEU A 204 -6.50 -4.64 -9.15
C LEU A 204 -6.01 -5.50 -10.32
N CYS A 205 -6.74 -5.50 -11.44
CA CYS A 205 -6.32 -6.21 -12.65
C CYS A 205 -4.99 -5.69 -13.16
N LYS A 206 -4.82 -4.36 -13.29
CA LYS A 206 -3.55 -3.74 -13.69
C LYS A 206 -2.40 -4.17 -12.77
N CYS A 207 -2.61 -4.16 -11.45
CA CYS A 207 -1.59 -4.58 -10.49
C CYS A 207 -1.18 -6.05 -10.68
N LEU A 208 -2.14 -6.97 -10.84
CA LEU A 208 -1.84 -8.39 -11.04
C LEU A 208 -1.14 -8.66 -12.38
N TYR A 209 -1.55 -8.01 -13.47
CA TYR A 209 -0.82 -8.09 -14.74
C TYR A 209 0.58 -7.45 -14.66
N GLY A 210 0.72 -6.38 -13.88
CA GLY A 210 2.02 -5.78 -13.59
C GLY A 210 2.96 -6.76 -12.87
N ILE A 211 2.47 -7.45 -11.82
CA ILE A 211 3.23 -8.54 -11.15
C ILE A 211 3.59 -9.63 -12.15
N LEU A 212 2.63 -10.06 -12.99
CA LEU A 212 2.86 -11.08 -14.01
C LEU A 212 3.96 -10.67 -15.01
N THR A 213 4.03 -9.39 -15.36
CA THR A 213 5.01 -8.85 -16.31
C THR A 213 6.43 -8.81 -15.74
N LEU A 214 6.58 -8.60 -14.43
CA LEU A 214 7.88 -8.61 -13.77
C LEU A 214 8.43 -10.02 -13.52
N LEU A 215 7.56 -11.03 -13.46
CA LEU A 215 7.97 -12.40 -13.18
C LEU A 215 8.57 -13.10 -14.41
N PRO A 216 9.67 -13.87 -14.26
CA PRO A 216 10.08 -14.83 -15.29
C PRO A 216 9.03 -15.94 -15.41
N GLN A 217 9.04 -16.68 -16.53
CA GLN A 217 8.19 -17.85 -16.81
C GLN A 217 8.44 -19.00 -15.81
N SER A 218 7.95 -18.81 -14.61
CA SER A 218 8.12 -19.63 -13.42
C SER A 218 6.78 -20.21 -12.99
N LYS A 219 6.79 -21.11 -12.00
CA LYS A 219 5.53 -21.68 -11.46
C LYS A 219 4.59 -20.62 -10.89
N ALA A 220 5.12 -19.53 -10.30
CA ALA A 220 4.30 -18.40 -9.88
C ALA A 220 3.66 -17.70 -11.08
N TRP A 221 4.41 -17.47 -12.16
CA TRP A 221 3.86 -16.93 -13.39
C TRP A 221 2.72 -17.80 -13.91
N ASP A 222 2.90 -19.12 -14.03
CA ASP A 222 1.86 -20.06 -14.50
C ASP A 222 0.61 -20.04 -13.61
N THR A 223 0.82 -19.88 -12.30
CA THR A 223 -0.26 -19.85 -11.32
C THR A 223 -1.09 -18.58 -11.47
N LEU A 224 -0.41 -17.43 -11.55
CA LEU A 224 -1.07 -16.13 -11.70
C LEU A 224 -1.71 -15.98 -13.08
N ASN A 225 -1.04 -16.43 -14.15
CA ASN A 225 -1.57 -16.38 -15.51
C ASN A 225 -2.88 -17.18 -15.61
N ARG A 226 -2.91 -18.43 -15.14
CA ARG A 226 -4.15 -19.24 -15.11
C ARG A 226 -5.26 -18.60 -14.29
N ARG A 227 -4.92 -17.92 -13.20
CA ARG A 227 -5.91 -17.15 -12.41
C ARG A 227 -6.49 -16.00 -13.23
N LEU A 228 -5.66 -15.26 -13.95
CA LEU A 228 -6.10 -14.14 -14.78
C LEU A 228 -6.84 -14.59 -16.04
N GLU A 229 -6.48 -15.72 -16.64
CA GLU A 229 -7.22 -16.34 -17.75
C GLU A 229 -8.64 -16.76 -17.35
N SER A 230 -8.87 -17.08 -16.07
CA SER A 230 -10.21 -17.37 -15.56
C SER A 230 -11.09 -16.12 -15.38
N VAL A 231 -10.55 -14.91 -15.59
CA VAL A 231 -11.30 -13.67 -15.51
C VAL A 231 -12.07 -13.44 -16.81
N PRO A 232 -13.39 -13.14 -16.77
CA PRO A 232 -14.21 -12.98 -17.97
C PRO A 232 -13.62 -11.95 -18.95
N SER A 233 -13.17 -12.42 -20.11
CA SER A 233 -12.43 -11.64 -21.11
C SER A 233 -13.26 -10.49 -21.69
N ASP A 234 -14.58 -10.67 -21.83
CA ASP A 234 -15.51 -9.65 -22.32
C ASP A 234 -15.49 -8.37 -21.48
N LYS A 235 -15.15 -8.48 -20.19
CA LYS A 235 -15.02 -7.33 -19.29
C LYS A 235 -13.61 -6.75 -19.21
N LEU A 236 -12.58 -7.48 -19.67
CA LEU A 236 -11.21 -6.97 -19.75
C LEU A 236 -11.03 -6.02 -20.93
N VAL A 237 -11.79 -6.18 -22.03
CA VAL A 237 -11.79 -5.25 -23.17
C VAL A 237 -12.16 -3.82 -22.73
N MET A 238 -13.08 -3.68 -21.78
CA MET A 238 -13.46 -2.37 -21.22
C MET A 238 -12.37 -1.73 -20.33
N LEU A 239 -11.34 -2.49 -19.90
CA LEU A 239 -10.17 -1.90 -19.24
C LEU A 239 -9.33 -1.09 -20.21
N SER A 240 -9.29 -1.49 -21.49
CA SER A 240 -8.64 -0.70 -22.54
C SER A 240 -9.28 0.68 -22.60
N ASP A 241 -10.62 0.76 -22.62
CA ASP A 241 -11.36 2.03 -22.73
C ASP A 241 -11.20 2.93 -21.50
N LEU A 242 -10.99 2.35 -20.30
CA LEU A 242 -10.76 3.09 -19.06
C LEU A 242 -9.29 3.53 -18.88
N ILE A 243 -8.34 2.77 -19.42
CA ILE A 243 -6.90 3.10 -19.38
C ILE A 243 -6.56 4.10 -20.50
N THR A 244 -7.24 4.03 -21.64
CA THR A 244 -7.07 4.93 -22.80
C THR A 244 -7.94 6.18 -22.74
N GLY A 245 -8.43 6.57 -21.57
CA GLY A 245 -9.24 7.77 -21.34
C GLY A 245 -8.53 9.12 -21.57
N GLU A 246 -7.76 9.25 -22.65
CA GLU A 246 -7.48 10.52 -23.30
C GLU A 246 -8.50 10.71 -24.45
N SER A 247 -9.40 11.68 -24.23
CA SER A 247 -10.24 12.37 -25.23
C SER A 247 -11.03 11.50 -26.24
N SER A 248 -12.26 11.12 -25.87
CA SER A 248 -13.34 10.84 -26.82
C SER A 248 -14.34 12.01 -26.86
N LEU A 249 -13.84 13.21 -27.10
CA LEU A 249 -14.60 14.30 -27.71
C LEU A 249 -13.68 14.90 -28.78
N ASP A 250 -14.23 15.09 -29.98
CA ASP A 250 -13.60 15.68 -31.17
C ASP A 250 -12.82 14.74 -32.11
N HIS A 251 -13.55 13.87 -32.82
CA HIS A 251 -13.22 13.62 -34.22
C HIS A 251 -14.47 13.43 -35.07
N ALA A 252 -15.15 14.55 -35.33
CA ALA A 252 -16.09 14.71 -36.43
C ALA A 252 -15.81 16.03 -37.17
N SER A 253 -14.61 16.21 -37.72
CA SER A 253 -14.36 17.01 -38.94
C SER A 253 -12.88 17.13 -39.22
N ALA A 254 -12.47 16.71 -40.43
CA ALA A 254 -11.61 17.48 -41.34
C ALA A 254 -11.00 16.52 -42.36
N LYS A 255 -11.78 16.28 -43.41
CA LYS A 255 -11.28 15.84 -44.71
C LYS A 255 -10.44 17.00 -45.31
N GLU A 256 -9.35 16.62 -45.98
CA GLU A 256 -8.61 17.39 -47.00
C GLU A 256 -7.68 18.55 -46.57
N ARG A 257 -6.36 18.35 -46.74
CA ARG A 257 -5.57 19.02 -47.81
C ARG A 257 -4.11 18.55 -47.87
N LYS A 258 -3.78 17.95 -49.02
CA LYS A 258 -2.57 18.07 -49.87
C LYS A 258 -1.19 18.47 -49.31
N LYS A 259 -0.23 17.57 -49.60
CA LYS A 259 1.05 17.72 -50.35
C LYS A 259 2.23 18.55 -49.79
N GLU A 260 3.37 17.85 -49.86
CA GLU A 260 4.73 18.28 -50.23
C GLU A 260 5.78 18.65 -49.16
N LYS A 261 6.76 17.73 -49.08
CA LYS A 261 8.23 17.90 -49.25
C LYS A 261 9.08 18.60 -48.18
N SER A 262 10.01 17.77 -47.69
CA SER A 262 11.47 17.96 -47.58
C SER A 262 12.04 19.16 -46.82
N GLY A 263 12.98 18.84 -45.92
CA GLY A 263 14.19 19.64 -45.76
C GLY A 263 14.57 19.95 -44.31
N THR A 264 15.62 19.26 -43.83
CA THR A 264 16.77 19.80 -43.06
C THR A 264 16.51 20.65 -41.81
N GLY A 265 17.14 20.29 -40.68
CA GLY A 265 17.39 21.30 -39.65
C GLY A 265 17.72 20.78 -38.26
N PHE A 266 19.01 20.59 -38.01
CA PHE A 266 19.66 20.45 -36.71
C PHE A 266 19.36 21.64 -35.76
N LYS A 267 19.06 21.36 -34.47
CA LYS A 267 19.67 21.91 -33.23
C LYS A 267 18.70 22.30 -32.08
N HIS A 268 19.11 21.80 -30.91
CA HIS A 268 19.12 22.40 -29.55
C HIS A 268 17.88 22.45 -28.64
N LEU A 269 18.06 21.77 -27.49
CA LEU A 269 18.04 22.27 -26.11
C LEU A 269 16.75 22.95 -25.60
N GLY A 270 16.06 22.26 -24.69
CA GLY A 270 14.93 22.81 -23.94
C GLY A 270 14.74 22.10 -22.61
N LYS A 271 15.50 22.55 -21.61
CA LYS A 271 15.42 22.16 -20.20
C LYS A 271 14.21 22.87 -19.59
N SER A 272 13.16 22.16 -19.18
CA SER A 272 12.03 22.78 -18.46
C SER A 272 12.05 22.37 -16.99
N LYS A 273 12.67 23.25 -16.19
CA LYS A 273 12.37 23.45 -14.78
C LYS A 273 11.02 24.17 -14.68
N SER A 274 10.11 23.70 -13.85
CA SER A 274 9.10 24.56 -13.22
C SER A 274 9.25 24.44 -11.71
N ARG A 275 9.89 25.46 -11.12
CA ARG A 275 9.91 25.75 -9.70
C ARG A 275 9.06 26.99 -9.53
N THR A 276 7.98 26.87 -8.76
CA THR A 276 7.39 28.01 -8.05
C THR A 276 7.12 27.56 -6.63
N GLN A 277 7.58 28.42 -5.74
CA GLN A 277 7.80 28.24 -4.32
C GLN A 277 6.67 28.92 -3.54
N ASP A 278 6.44 28.40 -2.34
CA ASP A 278 5.99 29.08 -1.13
C ASP A 278 4.55 29.59 -1.04
N HIS A 279 3.76 28.97 -0.14
CA HIS A 279 3.56 29.56 1.19
C HIS A 279 2.96 28.58 2.20
N ALA A 280 3.20 28.94 3.46
CA ALA A 280 3.06 28.15 4.68
C ALA A 280 1.61 27.89 5.11
N GLY A 281 1.47 26.82 5.89
CA GLY A 281 0.41 26.67 6.88
C GLY A 281 -0.75 25.82 6.41
N ASP A 282 -0.71 24.52 6.71
CA ASP A 282 -1.96 23.86 7.11
C ASP A 282 -1.71 22.86 8.23
N ASN A 283 -2.40 23.12 9.33
CA ASN A 283 -2.41 22.33 10.53
C ASN A 283 -3.37 21.14 10.32
N GLY A 284 -2.91 19.92 10.58
CA GLY A 284 -3.77 18.84 11.06
C GLY A 284 -4.81 18.29 10.09
N ALA A 285 -4.38 17.65 8.99
CA ALA A 285 -5.21 16.65 8.32
C ALA A 285 -5.11 15.30 9.07
N GLU A 286 -5.65 15.24 10.29
CA GLU A 286 -5.73 14.01 11.08
C GLU A 286 -6.70 13.01 10.41
N GLY A 287 -6.23 12.22 9.44
CA GLY A 287 -7.00 11.09 8.91
C GLY A 287 -6.73 10.66 7.47
N HIS A 288 -5.89 11.37 6.70
CA HIS A 288 -5.59 11.01 5.31
C HIS A 288 -4.27 10.27 5.14
N ILE A 289 -4.28 9.18 4.36
CA ILE A 289 -3.06 8.44 3.97
C ILE A 289 -2.36 9.19 2.83
N HIS A 290 -1.10 9.56 3.04
CA HIS A 290 -0.27 10.20 2.00
C HIS A 290 0.53 9.17 1.20
N PHE A 291 -0.09 8.61 0.15
CA PHE A 291 0.52 7.55 -0.67
C PHE A 291 1.83 7.96 -1.36
N ASP A 292 1.96 9.19 -1.85
CA ASP A 292 3.21 9.66 -2.48
C ASP A 292 4.41 9.59 -1.52
N ARG A 293 4.19 9.95 -0.25
CA ARG A 293 5.23 9.89 0.78
C ARG A 293 5.58 8.45 1.10
N LEU A 294 4.59 7.56 1.14
CA LEU A 294 4.81 6.14 1.36
C LEU A 294 5.58 5.50 0.19
N LEU A 295 5.26 5.85 -1.05
CA LEU A 295 6.00 5.40 -2.24
C LEU A 295 7.47 5.81 -2.16
N HIS A 296 7.72 7.06 -1.80
CA HIS A 296 9.09 7.57 -1.64
C HIS A 296 9.87 6.83 -0.54
N VAL A 297 9.21 6.49 0.57
CA VAL A 297 9.80 5.64 1.63
C VAL A 297 10.11 4.24 1.10
N PHE A 298 9.18 3.65 0.35
CA PHE A 298 9.37 2.34 -0.27
C PHE A 298 10.59 2.34 -1.20
N TYR A 299 10.64 3.28 -2.14
CA TYR A 299 11.75 3.43 -3.08
C TYR A 299 13.11 3.51 -2.37
N HIS A 300 13.24 4.41 -1.39
CA HIS A 300 14.50 4.57 -0.66
C HIS A 300 14.88 3.33 0.15
N CYS A 301 13.90 2.65 0.75
CA CYS A 301 14.14 1.44 1.51
C CYS A 301 14.62 0.30 0.60
N GLN A 302 13.95 0.09 -0.54
CA GLN A 302 14.32 -0.94 -1.50
C GLN A 302 15.63 -0.64 -2.21
N SER A 303 15.92 0.62 -2.52
CA SER A 303 17.21 1.03 -3.07
C SER A 303 18.37 0.70 -2.12
N LYS A 304 18.17 0.82 -0.79
CA LYS A 304 19.17 0.39 0.20
C LYS A 304 19.38 -1.13 0.18
N HIS A 305 18.32 -1.91 0.07
CA HIS A 305 18.41 -3.37 -0.06
C HIS A 305 19.11 -3.79 -1.36
N GLY A 306 18.82 -3.13 -2.48
CA GLY A 306 19.48 -3.41 -3.76
C GLY A 306 21.00 -3.25 -3.68
N LYS A 307 21.49 -2.26 -2.94
CA LYS A 307 22.93 -2.05 -2.72
C LYS A 307 23.62 -3.13 -1.88
N LEU A 308 22.89 -3.94 -1.12
CA LEU A 308 23.46 -5.07 -0.37
C LEU A 308 23.55 -6.36 -1.20
N HIS A 309 22.72 -6.48 -2.24
CA HIS A 309 22.61 -7.68 -3.06
C HIS A 309 23.43 -7.61 -4.36
N ASN A 310 23.94 -6.44 -4.71
CA ASN A 310 24.90 -6.19 -5.78
C ASN A 310 26.33 -6.15 -5.22
#